data_AF-A0A264YBI5-F1
#
_entry.id   AF-A0A264YBI5-F1
#
_cell.length_a   1.000
_cell.length_b   1.000
_cell.length_c   1.000
_cell.angle_alpha   90.00
_cell.angle_beta   90.00
_cell.angle_gamma   90.00
#
_symmetry.space_group_name_H-M   'P 1'
#
loop_
_entity.id
_entity.type
_entity.pdbx_description
1 polymer ?
#
loop_
_entity_poly.entity_id
_entity_poly.type
_entity_poly.pdbx_seq_one_letter_code
_entity_poly.pdbx_strand_id
1 'polypeptide(L)'
;MKPTTILFAALLQLTVSANAQSQQTVKVLEYCPAPGQFINTFPAIDAAMSAEERLKACQEQIEDGNLVCLGAAGGYITFGFDEPIKNLRGSDLRILGNAFYSQNDPVYGASTIGGSVEPGIVYAGVGTSPETATWYELAGSEYYTTERHNFRITYHKPTAEKGDHEKSHSVFDNYIRFTATWDDADGTKRDTTGYLMKNVFHPQTYWPVWEDKEEMTFSGARLPNNAINYGGDEYDTENAQLWVTYRYAADSYGYVDAAPNDDQRYTTFDLDWAVDKNGNPVNLTHADFIRIQTGVLQHCGWTGETSTEVSSVINLHLVEGYDADPIIITPRPRPTAIDAINASAAKETARYNISGQRISKPQHGVNIVKYEDGSVRKIIIK
;
A
#
# COMPACT_ATOMS: atom_id res chain seq x y z
N MET A 1 50.15 -20.09 -58.83
CA MET A 1 48.74 -19.94 -59.29
C MET A 1 47.91 -19.49 -58.10
N LYS A 2 47.30 -18.30 -58.17
CA LYS A 2 46.44 -17.77 -57.10
C LYS A 2 45.08 -18.48 -57.14
N PRO A 3 44.53 -18.97 -56.03
CA PRO A 3 43.12 -19.32 -55.96
C PRO A 3 42.30 -18.11 -55.50
N THR A 4 41.26 -17.82 -56.27
CA THR A 4 40.24 -16.80 -56.03
C THR A 4 39.23 -17.36 -55.02
N THR A 5 39.10 -16.72 -53.85
CA THR A 5 38.07 -17.06 -52.86
C THR A 5 36.76 -16.41 -53.26
N ILE A 6 35.73 -17.23 -53.55
CA ILE A 6 34.37 -16.79 -53.84
C ILE A 6 33.65 -16.58 -52.49
N LEU A 7 33.10 -15.38 -52.32
CA LEU A 7 32.32 -14.94 -51.16
C LEU A 7 30.88 -15.49 -51.28
N PHE A 8 30.42 -16.27 -50.30
CA PHE A 8 28.99 -16.60 -50.14
C PHE A 8 28.38 -15.64 -49.11
N ALA A 9 27.52 -14.74 -49.58
CA ALA A 9 26.70 -13.89 -48.72
C ALA A 9 25.45 -14.67 -48.28
N ALA A 10 25.35 -15.00 -46.99
CA ALA A 10 24.12 -15.48 -46.38
C ALA A 10 23.36 -14.27 -45.82
N LEU A 11 22.26 -13.89 -46.47
CA LEU A 11 21.29 -12.94 -45.93
C LEU A 11 20.57 -13.61 -44.75
N LEU A 12 20.86 -13.15 -43.53
CA LEU A 12 20.07 -13.49 -42.36
C LEU A 12 18.87 -12.53 -42.31
N GLN A 13 17.70 -12.99 -42.74
CA GLN A 13 16.45 -12.27 -42.50
C GLN A 13 16.11 -12.39 -41.02
N LEU A 14 16.39 -11.34 -40.26
CA LEU A 14 15.80 -11.12 -38.93
C LEU A 14 14.32 -10.80 -39.12
N THR A 15 13.46 -11.79 -38.92
CA THR A 15 12.05 -11.55 -38.61
C THR A 15 11.97 -10.98 -37.20
N VAL A 16 11.90 -9.65 -37.11
CA VAL A 16 11.44 -8.98 -35.91
C VAL A 16 9.93 -9.20 -35.85
N SER A 17 9.49 -10.18 -35.06
CA SER A 17 8.09 -10.24 -34.64
C SER A 17 7.88 -9.11 -33.65
N ALA A 18 7.41 -7.96 -34.14
CA ALA A 18 6.84 -6.94 -33.28
C ALA A 18 5.52 -7.50 -32.73
N ASN A 19 5.56 -8.11 -31.54
CA ASN A 19 4.36 -8.27 -30.73
C ASN A 19 3.97 -6.87 -30.25
N ALA A 20 3.25 -6.13 -31.09
CA ALA A 20 2.47 -4.98 -30.66
C ALA A 20 1.25 -5.53 -29.91
N GLN A 21 1.48 -6.10 -28.72
CA GLN A 21 0.42 -6.30 -27.75
C GLN A 21 -0.05 -4.90 -27.37
N SER A 22 -1.36 -4.66 -27.41
CA SER A 22 -1.97 -3.35 -27.14
C SER A 22 -1.73 -2.97 -25.68
N GLN A 23 -0.56 -2.42 -25.37
CA GLN A 23 -0.27 -1.86 -24.07
C GLN A 23 -1.12 -0.61 -23.93
N GLN A 24 -1.89 -0.55 -22.85
CA GLN A 24 -2.66 0.65 -22.50
C GLN A 24 -1.69 1.82 -22.32
N THR A 25 -2.04 2.99 -22.84
CA THR A 25 -1.28 4.20 -22.56
C THR A 25 -1.59 4.66 -21.14
N VAL A 26 -0.59 4.66 -20.26
CA VAL A 26 -0.70 5.21 -18.90
C VAL A 26 -0.19 6.65 -18.92
N LYS A 27 -1.00 7.59 -18.40
CA LYS A 27 -0.62 9.00 -18.28
C LYS A 27 -0.55 9.40 -16.82
N VAL A 28 0.50 10.12 -16.45
CA VAL A 28 0.59 10.75 -15.11
C VAL A 28 -0.13 12.10 -15.16
N LEU A 29 -1.25 12.21 -14.45
CA LEU A 29 -2.10 13.40 -14.43
C LEU A 29 -1.78 14.33 -13.25
N GLU A 30 -1.41 13.75 -12.10
CA GLU A 30 -1.01 14.48 -10.91
C GLU A 30 0.19 13.79 -10.28
N TYR A 31 1.15 14.58 -9.80
CA TYR A 31 2.23 14.13 -8.94
C TYR A 31 2.39 15.15 -7.80
N CYS A 32 1.96 14.74 -6.61
CA CYS A 32 1.94 15.57 -5.42
C CYS A 32 2.62 14.81 -4.28
N PRO A 33 3.95 14.68 -4.31
CA PRO A 33 4.68 14.00 -3.25
C PRO A 33 4.60 14.79 -1.95
N ALA A 34 4.51 14.09 -0.83
CA ALA A 34 4.80 14.68 0.48
C ALA A 34 6.32 14.77 0.67
N PRO A 35 6.81 15.55 1.64
CA PRO A 35 8.26 15.62 1.88
C PRO A 35 8.88 14.25 2.17
N GLY A 36 10.09 14.02 1.69
CA GLY A 36 10.82 12.76 1.89
C GLY A 36 12.24 12.75 1.32
N GLN A 37 13.03 11.78 1.77
CA GLN A 37 14.45 11.64 1.46
C GLN A 37 14.75 11.34 0.00
N PHE A 38 13.78 10.82 -0.75
CA PHE A 38 13.91 10.49 -2.18
C PHE A 38 13.20 11.48 -3.10
N ILE A 39 12.50 12.46 -2.52
CA ILE A 39 11.86 13.53 -3.28
C ILE A 39 12.93 14.35 -4.01
N ASN A 40 12.58 14.77 -5.22
CA ASN A 40 13.45 15.44 -6.19
C ASN A 40 14.51 14.53 -6.86
N THR A 41 14.63 13.27 -6.44
CA THR A 41 15.57 12.29 -7.02
C THR A 41 14.88 11.13 -7.74
N PHE A 42 13.69 10.72 -7.30
CA PHE A 42 12.89 9.67 -7.94
C PHE A 42 11.46 10.15 -8.22
N PRO A 43 11.20 10.74 -9.41
CA PRO A 43 12.16 11.09 -10.46
C PRO A 43 13.07 12.27 -10.10
N ALA A 44 14.16 12.40 -10.86
CA ALA A 44 15.00 13.59 -10.81
C ALA A 44 14.19 14.79 -11.33
N ILE A 45 13.93 15.75 -10.45
CA ILE A 45 13.18 16.97 -10.78
C ILE A 45 13.98 18.19 -10.35
N ASP A 46 14.11 19.14 -11.27
CA ASP A 46 14.70 20.45 -11.02
C ASP A 46 13.62 21.51 -10.78
N ALA A 47 13.93 22.52 -9.96
CA ALA A 47 13.01 23.61 -9.62
C ALA A 47 12.55 24.41 -10.86
N ALA A 48 13.36 24.45 -11.93
CA ALA A 48 13.04 25.15 -13.17
C ALA A 48 12.06 24.38 -14.08
N MET A 49 11.82 23.08 -13.83
CA MET A 49 10.89 22.29 -14.63
C MET A 49 9.45 22.79 -14.44
N SER A 50 8.73 22.94 -15.55
CA SER A 50 7.29 23.19 -15.56
C SER A 50 6.50 22.02 -14.97
N ALA A 51 5.23 22.25 -14.63
CA ALA A 51 4.35 21.18 -14.15
C ALA A 51 4.24 20.03 -15.18
N GLU A 52 4.14 20.34 -16.47
CA GLU A 52 4.05 19.35 -17.54
C GLU A 52 5.32 18.49 -17.65
N GLU A 53 6.50 19.12 -17.58
CA GLU A 53 7.78 18.39 -17.62
C GLU A 53 7.94 17.47 -16.40
N ARG A 54 7.45 17.86 -15.23
CA ARG A 54 7.48 17.01 -14.03
C ARG A 54 6.58 15.80 -14.15
N LEU A 55 5.35 15.98 -14.65
CA LEU A 55 4.43 14.88 -14.90
C LEU A 55 5.00 13.93 -15.97
N LYS A 56 5.60 14.49 -17.02
CA LYS A 56 6.28 13.71 -18.06
C LYS A 56 7.45 12.91 -17.50
N ALA A 57 8.29 13.48 -16.65
CA ALA A 57 9.39 12.76 -16.01
C ALA A 57 8.89 11.59 -15.15
N CYS A 58 7.76 11.76 -14.44
CA CYS A 58 7.13 10.65 -13.71
C CYS A 58 6.61 9.57 -14.68
N GLN A 59 5.97 9.99 -15.78
CA GLN A 59 5.44 9.07 -16.78
C GLN A 59 6.56 8.24 -17.43
N GLU A 60 7.68 8.87 -17.80
CA GLU A 60 8.86 8.19 -18.35
C GLU A 60 9.43 7.15 -17.37
N GLN A 61 9.50 7.46 -16.06
CA GLN A 61 9.92 6.45 -15.08
C GLN A 61 9.00 5.23 -15.07
N ILE A 62 7.68 5.45 -15.08
CA ILE A 62 6.69 4.37 -15.04
C ILE A 62 6.71 3.54 -16.35
N GLU A 63 6.91 4.18 -17.50
CA GLU A 63 7.06 3.51 -18.79
C GLU A 63 8.32 2.63 -18.85
N ASP A 64 9.42 3.11 -18.24
CA ASP A 64 10.70 2.39 -18.15
C ASP A 64 10.78 1.37 -17.00
N GLY A 65 9.75 1.29 -16.14
CA GLY A 65 9.72 0.42 -14.96
C GLY A 65 10.61 0.89 -13.81
N ASN A 66 10.98 2.16 -13.80
CA ASN A 66 11.74 2.82 -12.75
C ASN A 66 10.83 3.39 -11.65
N LEU A 67 11.42 3.75 -10.51
CA LEU A 67 10.68 4.20 -9.33
C LEU A 67 10.25 5.67 -9.44
N VAL A 68 9.02 5.92 -8.99
CA VAL A 68 8.51 7.22 -8.55
C VAL A 68 8.23 7.12 -7.05
N CYS A 69 8.90 7.95 -6.25
CA CYS A 69 8.70 8.01 -4.81
C CYS A 69 7.59 9.01 -4.46
N LEU A 70 6.66 8.64 -3.58
CA LEU A 70 5.55 9.50 -3.16
C LEU A 70 5.87 10.30 -1.89
N GLY A 71 6.98 10.00 -1.21
CA GLY A 71 7.38 10.59 0.05
C GLY A 71 6.49 10.14 1.20
N ALA A 72 6.51 10.90 2.31
CA ALA A 72 5.77 10.55 3.53
C ALA A 72 4.24 10.48 3.36
N ALA A 73 3.54 10.16 4.45
CA ALA A 73 2.07 10.01 4.50
C ALA A 73 1.31 11.08 3.70
N GLY A 74 0.43 10.63 2.83
CA GLY A 74 -0.45 11.51 2.06
C GLY A 74 0.09 11.96 0.71
N GLY A 75 1.39 11.83 0.44
CA GLY A 75 1.93 12.06 -0.91
C GLY A 75 1.32 11.08 -1.91
N TYR A 76 1.03 11.54 -3.13
CA TYR A 76 0.29 10.75 -4.11
C TYR A 76 0.67 11.01 -5.57
N ILE A 77 0.31 10.04 -6.41
CA ILE A 77 0.35 10.10 -7.87
C ILE A 77 -1.02 9.67 -8.42
N THR A 78 -1.50 10.34 -9.47
CA THR A 78 -2.74 9.98 -10.16
C THR A 78 -2.46 9.64 -11.62
N PHE A 79 -2.96 8.48 -12.05
CA PHE A 79 -2.90 7.99 -13.42
C PHE A 79 -4.24 8.15 -14.12
N GLY A 80 -4.17 8.44 -15.42
CA GLY A 80 -5.27 8.25 -16.36
C GLY A 80 -4.86 7.30 -17.48
N PHE A 81 -5.84 6.86 -18.24
CA PHE A 81 -5.67 5.84 -19.28
C PHE A 81 -6.31 6.30 -20.59
N ASP A 82 -5.85 5.75 -21.72
CA ASP A 82 -6.48 5.98 -23.02
C ASP A 82 -7.90 5.39 -23.11
N GLU A 83 -8.14 4.28 -22.43
CA GLU A 83 -9.47 3.73 -22.15
C GLU A 83 -9.62 3.44 -20.65
N PRO A 84 -10.81 3.61 -20.03
CA PRO A 84 -10.99 3.29 -18.63
C PRO A 84 -10.69 1.82 -18.29
N ILE A 85 -10.18 1.58 -17.09
CA ILE A 85 -10.00 0.23 -16.55
C ILE A 85 -11.39 -0.34 -16.27
N LYS A 86 -11.79 -1.38 -17.00
CA LYS A 86 -13.09 -2.03 -16.78
C LYS A 86 -13.02 -2.93 -15.56
N ASN A 87 -14.08 -2.94 -14.77
CA ASN A 87 -14.27 -3.95 -13.73
C ASN A 87 -14.78 -5.25 -14.37
N LEU A 88 -13.94 -6.28 -14.46
CA LEU A 88 -14.30 -7.60 -14.99
C LEU A 88 -14.07 -8.67 -13.93
N ARG A 89 -14.08 -9.94 -14.32
CA ARG A 89 -13.93 -11.04 -13.36
C ARG A 89 -12.49 -11.11 -12.86
N GLY A 90 -12.30 -10.89 -11.56
CA GLY A 90 -11.01 -10.97 -10.86
C GLY A 90 -10.29 -9.63 -10.82
N SER A 91 -9.04 -9.62 -10.39
CA SER A 91 -8.28 -8.37 -10.31
C SER A 91 -8.16 -7.69 -11.68
N ASP A 92 -8.37 -6.37 -11.72
CA ASP A 92 -8.35 -5.57 -12.95
C ASP A 92 -6.98 -4.94 -13.22
N LEU A 93 -6.20 -4.73 -12.16
CA LEU A 93 -4.96 -3.99 -12.19
C LEU A 93 -3.83 -4.77 -11.52
N ARG A 94 -2.60 -4.54 -11.99
CA ARG A 94 -1.38 -4.84 -11.26
C ARG A 94 -0.59 -3.55 -11.09
N ILE A 95 -0.18 -3.27 -9.86
CA ILE A 95 0.61 -2.10 -9.51
C ILE A 95 1.86 -2.58 -8.79
N LEU A 96 3.02 -2.13 -9.27
CA LEU A 96 4.33 -2.55 -8.77
C LEU A 96 5.00 -1.43 -7.97
N GLY A 97 5.84 -1.83 -7.01
CA GLY A 97 6.61 -0.93 -6.16
C GLY A 97 8.09 -1.34 -6.15
N ASN A 98 8.73 -1.30 -4.99
CA ASN A 98 10.10 -1.80 -4.76
C ASN A 98 10.20 -2.79 -3.59
N ALA A 99 9.07 -3.16 -2.98
CA ALA A 99 9.04 -4.00 -1.80
C ALA A 99 9.82 -5.30 -1.97
N PHE A 100 10.47 -5.71 -0.90
CA PHE A 100 11.20 -6.97 -0.84
C PHE A 100 11.10 -7.57 0.55
N TYR A 101 11.24 -8.89 0.64
CA TYR A 101 11.30 -9.57 1.92
C TYR A 101 12.76 -9.85 2.34
N SER A 102 13.06 -9.61 3.61
CA SER A 102 14.37 -9.83 4.19
C SER A 102 14.67 -11.32 4.30
N GLN A 103 15.82 -11.75 3.78
CA GLN A 103 16.27 -13.14 3.94
C GLN A 103 16.57 -13.51 5.39
N ASN A 104 16.83 -12.52 6.24
CA ASN A 104 17.22 -12.69 7.64
C ASN A 104 16.20 -12.05 8.60
N ASP A 105 14.91 -12.13 8.28
CA ASP A 105 13.85 -11.72 9.20
C ASP A 105 13.96 -12.50 10.53
N PRO A 106 14.14 -11.80 11.68
CA PRO A 106 14.30 -12.46 12.98
C PRO A 106 13.04 -13.16 13.50
N VAL A 107 11.86 -12.88 12.94
CA VAL A 107 10.58 -13.45 13.41
C VAL A 107 10.13 -14.63 12.57
N TYR A 108 10.01 -14.46 11.25
CA TYR A 108 9.43 -15.49 10.38
C TYR A 108 10.45 -16.23 9.52
N GLY A 109 11.72 -15.81 9.50
CA GLY A 109 12.78 -16.44 8.71
C GLY A 109 12.39 -16.62 7.24
N ALA A 110 12.46 -17.84 6.72
CA ALA A 110 12.13 -18.15 5.32
C ALA A 110 10.64 -17.95 4.95
N SER A 111 9.74 -17.83 5.94
CA SER A 111 8.31 -17.53 5.73
C SER A 111 7.99 -16.05 5.93
N THR A 112 9.01 -15.20 5.81
CA THR A 112 8.89 -13.76 6.00
C THR A 112 7.82 -13.12 5.12
N ILE A 113 7.18 -12.12 5.72
CA ILE A 113 6.28 -11.17 5.07
C ILE A 113 6.78 -9.73 5.28
N GLY A 114 8.05 -9.57 5.67
CA GLY A 114 8.67 -8.29 5.97
C GLY A 114 10.09 -8.16 5.45
N GLY A 115 10.53 -6.91 5.32
CA GLY A 115 11.78 -6.48 4.73
C GLY A 115 11.68 -4.98 4.50
N SER A 116 11.30 -4.63 3.27
CA SER A 116 10.86 -3.28 2.85
C SER A 116 9.44 -3.41 2.33
N VAL A 117 8.47 -2.94 3.11
CA VAL A 117 7.03 -2.94 2.84
C VAL A 117 6.52 -1.55 3.20
N GLU A 118 6.20 -0.73 2.22
CA GLU A 118 5.90 0.70 2.38
C GLU A 118 4.52 1.03 1.80
N PRO A 119 3.44 0.56 2.46
CA PRO A 119 2.16 0.34 1.80
C PRO A 119 1.48 1.63 1.31
N GLY A 120 1.11 1.62 0.03
CA GLY A 120 0.32 2.64 -0.63
C GLY A 120 -1.16 2.27 -0.73
N ILE A 121 -2.05 3.21 -0.42
CA ILE A 121 -3.50 3.06 -0.56
C ILE A 121 -3.90 3.40 -2.00
N VAL A 122 -4.80 2.61 -2.58
CA VAL A 122 -5.28 2.78 -3.96
C VAL A 122 -6.70 3.32 -3.98
N TYR A 123 -6.92 4.35 -4.78
CA TYR A 123 -8.23 4.93 -5.06
C TYR A 123 -8.58 4.79 -6.54
N ALA A 124 -9.79 4.32 -6.83
CA ALA A 124 -10.41 4.33 -8.14
C ALA A 124 -11.26 5.60 -8.32
N GLY A 125 -10.97 6.38 -9.36
CA GLY A 125 -11.70 7.59 -9.70
C GLY A 125 -12.62 7.39 -10.91
N VAL A 126 -13.86 7.84 -10.81
CA VAL A 126 -14.83 7.85 -11.93
C VAL A 126 -15.26 9.29 -12.23
N GLY A 127 -15.03 9.77 -13.45
CA GLY A 127 -15.36 11.13 -13.87
C GLY A 127 -14.58 11.60 -15.09
N THR A 128 -14.70 12.89 -15.41
CA THR A 128 -14.06 13.48 -16.60
C THR A 128 -12.66 14.05 -16.34
N SER A 129 -12.32 14.28 -15.07
CA SER A 129 -11.00 14.77 -14.65
C SER A 129 -10.72 14.38 -13.18
N PRO A 130 -9.46 14.29 -12.74
CA PRO A 130 -9.12 13.98 -11.34
C PRO A 130 -9.76 14.93 -10.32
N GLU A 131 -9.95 16.20 -10.66
CA GLU A 131 -10.50 17.23 -9.78
C GLU A 131 -12.02 17.09 -9.56
N THR A 132 -12.72 16.49 -10.52
CA THR A 132 -14.19 16.34 -10.51
C THR A 132 -14.64 14.89 -10.34
N ALA A 133 -13.70 13.95 -10.39
CA ALA A 133 -13.96 12.53 -10.22
C ALA A 133 -14.54 12.24 -8.83
N THR A 134 -15.42 11.25 -8.80
CA THR A 134 -15.79 10.60 -7.54
C THR A 134 -14.74 9.54 -7.24
N TRP A 135 -14.13 9.63 -6.06
CA TRP A 135 -13.07 8.75 -5.62
C TRP A 135 -13.61 7.67 -4.67
N TYR A 136 -13.22 6.42 -4.94
CA TYR A 136 -13.54 5.24 -4.14
C TYR A 136 -12.23 4.60 -3.71
N GLU A 137 -12.07 4.35 -2.42
CA GLU A 137 -10.92 3.59 -1.95
C GLU A 137 -11.11 2.11 -2.31
N LEU A 138 -10.06 1.42 -2.72
CA LEU A 138 -10.06 -0.03 -2.78
C LEU A 138 -9.76 -0.55 -1.37
N ALA A 139 -10.80 -1.01 -0.67
CA ALA A 139 -10.77 -1.28 0.77
C ALA A 139 -9.84 -2.44 1.14
N GLY A 140 -8.55 -2.13 1.29
CA GLY A 140 -7.52 -3.08 1.66
C GLY A 140 -7.79 -3.78 2.99
N SER A 141 -6.94 -4.74 3.32
CA SER A 141 -7.19 -5.66 4.45
C SER A 141 -7.33 -5.00 5.83
N GLU A 142 -6.82 -3.78 5.99
CA GLU A 142 -6.92 -2.98 7.21
C GLU A 142 -8.05 -1.94 7.20
N TYR A 143 -8.74 -1.75 6.07
CA TYR A 143 -9.74 -0.68 5.88
C TYR A 143 -10.80 -0.67 6.98
N TYR A 144 -11.37 -1.83 7.30
CA TYR A 144 -12.42 -1.95 8.31
C TYR A 144 -11.92 -2.26 9.73
N THR A 145 -10.60 -2.29 9.96
CA THR A 145 -10.02 -2.73 11.24
C THR A 145 -9.17 -1.64 11.87
N THR A 146 -8.00 -1.37 11.29
CA THR A 146 -6.94 -0.58 11.92
C THR A 146 -6.58 0.68 11.14
N GLU A 147 -7.07 0.79 9.90
CA GLU A 147 -6.97 2.01 9.13
C GLU A 147 -7.76 3.15 9.79
N ARG A 148 -7.18 4.34 9.73
CA ARG A 148 -7.77 5.57 10.23
C ARG A 148 -8.26 6.39 9.04
N HIS A 149 -9.57 6.59 8.97
CA HIS A 149 -10.18 7.41 7.93
C HIS A 149 -10.19 8.89 8.33
N ASN A 150 -10.55 9.77 7.37
CA ASN A 150 -10.56 11.23 7.53
C ASN A 150 -9.19 11.76 8.03
N PHE A 151 -8.12 11.08 7.66
CA PHE A 151 -6.78 11.50 7.99
C PHE A 151 -6.43 12.75 7.19
N ARG A 152 -5.90 13.76 7.87
CA ARG A 152 -5.40 14.99 7.27
C ARG A 152 -4.05 15.31 7.87
N ILE A 153 -3.06 15.64 7.05
CA ILE A 153 -1.72 16.02 7.50
C ILE A 153 -1.27 17.29 6.79
N THR A 154 -0.65 18.19 7.54
CA THR A 154 -0.06 19.43 7.05
C THR A 154 1.42 19.43 7.38
N TYR A 155 2.26 19.49 6.34
CA TYR A 155 3.70 19.65 6.44
C TYR A 155 4.09 21.11 6.31
N HIS A 156 5.14 21.52 7.02
CA HIS A 156 5.66 22.88 6.98
C HIS A 156 7.05 22.90 6.32
N LYS A 157 7.26 23.85 5.42
CA LYS A 157 8.52 24.03 4.70
C LYS A 157 9.67 24.29 5.69
N PRO A 158 10.82 23.60 5.57
CA PRO A 158 11.93 23.81 6.47
C PRO A 158 12.58 25.17 6.19
N THR A 159 12.99 25.87 7.25
CA THR A 159 13.70 27.16 7.15
C THR A 159 15.23 27.00 7.08
N ALA A 160 15.73 25.79 7.34
CA ALA A 160 17.13 25.44 7.27
C ALA A 160 17.30 23.97 6.86
N GLU A 161 18.38 23.67 6.13
CA GLU A 161 18.70 22.33 5.63
C GLU A 161 19.57 21.50 6.59
N LYS A 162 19.95 22.10 7.72
CA LYS A 162 20.70 21.52 8.84
C LYS A 162 20.24 22.21 10.12
N GLY A 163 20.32 21.51 11.24
CA GLY A 163 19.98 22.07 12.54
C GLY A 163 20.49 21.20 13.68
N ASP A 164 19.93 21.41 14.87
CA ASP A 164 20.32 20.62 16.04
C ASP A 164 20.02 19.13 15.80
N HIS A 165 20.97 18.29 16.19
CA HIS A 165 20.83 16.85 16.09
C HIS A 165 21.60 16.15 17.21
N GLU A 166 20.96 15.17 17.84
CA GLU A 166 21.55 14.25 18.82
C GLU A 166 21.39 12.79 18.37
N LYS A 167 20.46 12.52 17.45
CA LYS A 167 20.22 11.18 16.90
C LYS A 167 21.35 10.74 15.98
N SER A 168 21.64 9.44 16.01
CA SER A 168 22.58 8.81 15.08
C SER A 168 22.16 9.02 13.63
N HIS A 169 23.13 9.25 12.74
CA HIS A 169 22.93 9.46 11.30
C HIS A 169 22.01 10.63 10.91
N SER A 170 21.75 11.57 11.83
CA SER A 170 20.98 12.78 11.58
C SER A 170 21.88 13.98 11.24
N VAL A 171 21.37 14.90 10.41
CA VAL A 171 21.90 16.26 10.26
C VAL A 171 20.93 17.33 10.77
N PHE A 172 19.69 16.93 11.07
CA PHE A 172 18.65 17.78 11.64
C PHE A 172 17.49 16.90 12.14
N ASP A 173 17.37 16.75 13.47
CA ASP A 173 16.39 15.83 14.08
C ASP A 173 14.94 16.25 13.80
N ASN A 174 14.70 17.56 13.80
CA ASN A 174 13.40 18.18 13.68
C ASN A 174 13.25 18.96 12.36
N TYR A 175 13.53 18.31 11.24
CA TYR A 175 13.65 18.97 9.93
C TYR A 175 12.30 19.37 9.31
N ILE A 176 11.45 18.41 8.93
CA ILE A 176 10.12 18.71 8.39
C ILE A 176 9.09 18.57 9.50
N ARG A 177 8.57 19.68 10.01
CA ARG A 177 7.48 19.65 10.99
C ARG A 177 6.17 19.26 10.29
N PHE A 178 5.33 18.48 10.96
CA PHE A 178 3.95 18.23 10.54
C PHE A 178 2.96 18.32 11.69
N THR A 179 1.70 18.61 11.34
CA THR A 179 0.54 18.39 12.21
C THR A 179 -0.45 17.46 11.50
N ALA A 180 -1.11 16.55 12.21
CA ALA A 180 -2.07 15.64 11.60
C ALA A 180 -3.29 15.41 12.48
N THR A 181 -4.42 15.10 11.85
CA THR A 181 -5.70 14.81 12.51
C THR A 181 -6.37 13.59 11.88
N TRP A 182 -7.15 12.83 12.64
CA TRP A 182 -8.00 11.75 12.15
C TRP A 182 -9.16 11.48 13.11
N ASP A 183 -10.09 10.63 12.70
CA ASP A 183 -11.16 10.12 13.57
C ASP A 183 -10.82 8.67 13.98
N ASP A 184 -10.91 8.36 15.26
CA ASP A 184 -10.92 6.97 15.72
C ASP A 184 -12.24 6.28 15.32
N ALA A 185 -12.30 4.96 15.39
CA ALA A 185 -13.47 4.16 15.00
C ALA A 185 -14.77 4.52 15.76
N ASP A 186 -14.68 5.09 16.96
CA ASP A 186 -15.82 5.56 17.75
C ASP A 186 -16.24 7.02 17.44
N GLY A 187 -15.57 7.66 16.47
CA GLY A 187 -15.77 9.05 16.07
C GLY A 187 -14.98 10.07 16.90
N THR A 188 -14.13 9.63 17.83
CA THR A 188 -13.26 10.52 18.60
C THR A 188 -12.21 11.16 17.69
N LYS A 189 -12.18 12.49 17.65
CA LYS A 189 -11.16 13.24 16.90
C LYS A 189 -9.81 13.16 17.62
N ARG A 190 -8.77 12.88 16.87
CA ARG A 190 -7.37 12.84 17.32
C ARG A 190 -6.54 13.85 16.56
N ASP A 191 -5.48 14.30 17.20
CA ASP A 191 -4.42 15.07 16.57
C ASP A 191 -3.03 14.60 17.02
N THR A 192 -2.02 15.01 16.25
CA THR A 192 -0.62 14.88 16.63
C THR A 192 0.22 15.96 15.95
N THR A 193 1.40 16.22 16.51
CA THR A 193 2.45 17.03 15.89
C THR A 193 3.73 16.23 15.96
N GLY A 194 4.53 16.28 14.90
CA GLY A 194 5.80 15.57 14.84
C GLY A 194 6.74 16.15 13.80
N TYR A 195 7.84 15.43 13.57
CA TYR A 195 8.88 15.83 12.64
C TYR A 195 9.35 14.63 11.82
N LEU A 196 9.74 14.88 10.56
CA LEU A 196 10.62 14.00 9.81
C LEU A 196 12.06 14.48 10.04
N MET A 197 12.96 13.57 10.39
CA MET A 197 14.39 13.85 10.54
C MET A 197 15.07 13.88 9.17
N LYS A 198 16.07 14.74 9.01
CA LYS A 198 16.97 14.70 7.86
C LYS A 198 18.18 13.83 8.17
N ASN A 199 18.40 12.77 7.40
CA ASN A 199 19.55 11.89 7.59
C ASN A 199 20.79 12.36 6.80
N VAL A 200 21.95 11.83 7.16
CA VAL A 200 23.26 12.15 6.54
C VAL A 200 23.42 11.60 5.11
N PHE A 201 22.58 10.66 4.69
CA PHE A 201 22.72 9.93 3.43
C PHE A 201 22.05 10.64 2.25
N HIS A 202 21.06 11.49 2.51
CA HIS A 202 20.31 12.23 1.50
C HIS A 202 20.47 13.75 1.69
N PRO A 203 21.45 14.38 1.01
CA PRO A 203 21.82 15.78 1.24
C PRO A 203 20.84 16.81 0.64
N GLN A 204 20.06 16.41 -0.37
CA GLN A 204 19.04 17.27 -1.01
C GLN A 204 17.97 17.71 -0.01
N THR A 205 17.23 18.76 -0.36
CA THR A 205 16.04 19.14 0.41
C THR A 205 14.97 18.05 0.29
N TYR A 206 14.27 17.76 1.39
CA TYR A 206 13.17 16.79 1.36
C TYR A 206 11.86 17.44 0.92
N TRP A 207 11.81 18.78 0.92
CA TRP A 207 10.70 19.53 0.39
C TRP A 207 10.70 19.44 -1.16
N PRO A 208 9.54 19.27 -1.83
CA PRO A 208 9.49 19.35 -3.28
C PRO A 208 10.07 20.67 -3.78
N VAL A 209 11.12 20.64 -4.61
CA VAL A 209 11.91 21.84 -4.97
C VAL A 209 11.13 22.88 -5.75
N TRP A 210 9.99 22.51 -6.31
CA TRP A 210 9.08 23.38 -7.05
C TRP A 210 7.92 23.94 -6.22
N GLU A 211 7.77 23.53 -4.95
CA GLU A 211 6.67 24.00 -4.11
C GLU A 211 7.10 25.24 -3.32
N ASP A 212 6.53 26.37 -3.71
CA ASP A 212 6.78 27.68 -3.12
C ASP A 212 5.93 27.95 -1.88
N LYS A 213 4.88 27.17 -1.63
CA LYS A 213 4.07 27.31 -0.41
C LYS A 213 4.88 26.95 0.83
N GLU A 214 4.56 27.63 1.93
CA GLU A 214 5.10 27.34 3.26
C GLU A 214 4.47 26.08 3.87
N GLU A 215 3.31 25.64 3.36
CA GLU A 215 2.58 24.49 3.87
C GLU A 215 2.01 23.64 2.73
N MET A 216 2.05 22.32 2.92
CA MET A 216 1.39 21.33 2.05
C MET A 216 0.44 20.50 2.88
N THR A 217 -0.80 20.34 2.43
CA THR A 217 -1.82 19.58 3.14
C THR A 217 -2.35 18.45 2.28
N PHE A 218 -2.39 17.25 2.87
CA PHE A 218 -2.93 16.05 2.26
C PHE A 218 -4.09 15.51 3.09
N SER A 219 -5.01 14.82 2.43
CA SER A 219 -6.17 14.17 3.04
C SER A 219 -6.29 12.75 2.48
N GLY A 220 -6.87 11.84 3.24
CA GLY A 220 -7.11 10.45 2.81
C GLY A 220 -7.32 9.54 4.01
N ALA A 221 -6.79 8.33 3.93
CA ALA A 221 -6.70 7.40 5.05
C ALA A 221 -5.24 7.22 5.50
N ARG A 222 -5.07 6.65 6.70
CA ARG A 222 -3.77 6.30 7.28
C ARG A 222 -3.81 4.87 7.82
N LEU A 223 -2.90 4.05 7.32
CA LEU A 223 -2.66 2.68 7.79
C LEU A 223 -1.87 2.69 9.11
N PRO A 224 -1.95 1.61 9.92
CA PRO A 224 -1.10 1.50 11.09
C PRO A 224 0.38 1.38 10.69
N ASN A 225 1.25 1.83 11.59
CA ASN A 225 2.69 1.65 11.45
C ASN A 225 3.03 0.16 11.39
N ASN A 226 3.93 -0.22 10.50
CA ASN A 226 4.25 -1.62 10.21
C ASN A 226 5.73 -1.97 10.41
N ALA A 227 6.57 -1.01 10.80
CA ALA A 227 7.97 -1.29 11.15
C ALA A 227 8.17 -1.74 12.59
N ILE A 228 9.10 -2.67 12.78
CA ILE A 228 9.65 -3.08 14.08
C ILE A 228 11.17 -2.86 14.05
N ASN A 229 11.71 -2.25 15.09
CA ASN A 229 13.16 -2.16 15.30
C ASN A 229 13.63 -3.32 16.17
N TYR A 230 14.51 -4.17 15.65
CA TYR A 230 15.15 -5.28 16.38
C TYR A 230 16.57 -4.95 16.86
N GLY A 231 17.07 -3.76 16.54
CA GLY A 231 18.37 -3.25 16.95
C GLY A 231 18.30 -2.35 18.19
N GLY A 232 19.33 -1.53 18.38
CA GLY A 232 19.35 -0.50 19.43
C GLY A 232 18.43 0.67 19.10
N ASP A 233 18.31 1.63 20.02
CA ASP A 233 17.56 2.86 19.77
C ASP A 233 18.38 3.87 18.94
N GLU A 234 17.82 5.06 18.71
CA GLU A 234 18.46 6.12 17.90
C GLU A 234 19.67 6.80 18.57
N TYR A 235 19.99 6.45 19.82
CA TYR A 235 21.13 6.94 20.59
C TYR A 235 22.19 5.85 20.86
N ASP A 236 21.86 4.59 20.61
CA ASP A 236 22.75 3.45 20.82
C ASP A 236 23.78 3.33 19.68
N THR A 237 25.00 3.80 19.94
CA THR A 237 26.11 3.73 18.98
C THR A 237 26.78 2.36 18.91
N GLU A 238 26.49 1.46 19.84
CA GLU A 238 27.11 0.12 19.91
C GLU A 238 26.21 -0.96 19.29
N ASN A 239 24.90 -0.73 19.22
CA ASN A 239 23.92 -1.62 18.60
C ASN A 239 23.11 -0.87 17.53
N ALA A 240 23.50 -1.00 16.27
CA ALA A 240 22.81 -0.33 15.17
C ALA A 240 21.32 -0.70 15.09
N GLN A 241 20.48 0.27 14.71
CA GLN A 241 19.06 0.03 14.48
C GLN A 241 18.86 -0.96 13.32
N LEU A 242 17.90 -1.87 13.49
CA LEU A 242 17.49 -2.85 12.47
C LEU A 242 15.97 -2.75 12.29
N TRP A 243 15.56 -1.85 11.42
CA TRP A 243 14.16 -1.69 11.05
C TRP A 243 13.76 -2.72 10.00
N VAL A 244 12.65 -3.41 10.24
CA VAL A 244 11.99 -4.29 9.27
C VAL A 244 10.54 -3.88 9.20
N THR A 245 10.06 -3.54 8.00
CA THR A 245 8.65 -3.25 7.74
C THR A 245 7.95 -4.51 7.24
N TYR A 246 6.75 -4.77 7.76
CA TYR A 246 6.00 -6.00 7.47
C TYR A 246 4.68 -5.71 6.77
N ARG A 247 4.21 -6.66 5.97
CA ARG A 247 2.79 -6.75 5.65
C ARG A 247 1.97 -6.95 6.92
N TYR A 248 0.74 -6.47 6.92
CA TYR A 248 -0.15 -6.55 8.08
C TYR A 248 -0.54 -7.99 8.45
N ALA A 249 -0.63 -8.87 7.45
CA ALA A 249 -0.85 -10.29 7.62
C ALA A 249 -0.34 -11.06 6.38
N ALA A 250 -0.12 -12.36 6.51
CA ALA A 250 0.29 -13.20 5.37
C ALA A 250 -0.73 -13.17 4.22
N ASP A 251 -2.01 -12.99 4.55
CA ASP A 251 -3.11 -12.86 3.60
C ASP A 251 -3.54 -11.40 3.34
N SER A 252 -2.84 -10.39 3.86
CA SER A 252 -3.22 -8.99 3.68
C SER A 252 -3.08 -8.57 2.21
N TYR A 253 -4.13 -7.99 1.65
CA TYR A 253 -4.23 -7.55 0.26
C TYR A 253 -4.71 -6.09 0.16
N GLY A 254 -4.44 -5.45 -0.98
CA GLY A 254 -4.99 -4.13 -1.33
C GLY A 254 -4.06 -2.96 -1.09
N TYR A 255 -2.75 -3.18 -0.98
CA TYR A 255 -1.77 -2.11 -0.77
C TYR A 255 -0.62 -2.22 -1.77
N VAL A 256 -0.27 -1.09 -2.41
CA VAL A 256 0.90 -0.98 -3.30
C VAL A 256 2.16 -1.08 -2.46
N ASP A 257 3.25 -1.55 -3.06
CA ASP A 257 4.55 -1.59 -2.39
C ASP A 257 4.53 -2.38 -1.07
N ALA A 258 3.67 -3.39 -1.03
CA ALA A 258 3.49 -4.26 0.11
C ALA A 258 3.99 -5.70 -0.14
N ALA A 259 4.34 -6.04 -1.38
CA ALA A 259 4.83 -7.37 -1.75
C ALA A 259 5.87 -7.28 -2.88
N PRO A 260 6.81 -8.24 -2.97
CA PRO A 260 7.74 -8.34 -4.09
C PRO A 260 7.06 -8.30 -5.45
N ASN A 261 7.67 -7.63 -6.42
CA ASN A 261 7.09 -7.43 -7.74
C ASN A 261 6.85 -8.74 -8.53
N ASP A 262 7.50 -9.84 -8.16
CA ASP A 262 7.27 -11.17 -8.73
C ASP A 262 6.10 -11.94 -8.06
N ASP A 263 5.55 -11.42 -6.95
CA ASP A 263 4.35 -11.94 -6.32
C ASP A 263 3.15 -11.72 -7.24
N GLN A 264 2.60 -12.82 -7.74
CA GLN A 264 1.51 -12.76 -8.72
C GLN A 264 0.20 -12.28 -8.12
N ARG A 265 0.01 -12.35 -6.79
CA ARG A 265 -1.27 -12.14 -6.12
C ARG A 265 -1.34 -10.82 -5.37
N TYR A 266 -0.32 -10.49 -4.59
CA TYR A 266 -0.37 -9.35 -3.66
C TYR A 266 0.11 -8.04 -4.29
N THR A 267 0.36 -8.05 -5.60
CA THR A 267 0.60 -6.87 -6.45
C THR A 267 -0.61 -6.49 -7.31
N THR A 268 -1.72 -7.24 -7.20
CA THR A 268 -2.93 -6.99 -7.97
C THR A 268 -3.98 -6.21 -7.17
N PHE A 269 -4.91 -5.59 -7.89
CA PHE A 269 -5.98 -4.75 -7.34
C PHE A 269 -7.27 -5.05 -8.10
N ASP A 270 -8.39 -5.06 -7.38
CA ASP A 270 -9.70 -5.49 -7.87
C ASP A 270 -10.72 -4.39 -7.56
N LEU A 271 -11.41 -3.90 -8.58
CA LEU A 271 -12.37 -2.80 -8.48
C LEU A 271 -13.64 -3.21 -7.70
N ASP A 272 -13.92 -4.50 -7.52
CA ASP A 272 -14.99 -4.98 -6.63
C ASP A 272 -14.72 -4.62 -5.15
N TRP A 273 -13.49 -4.22 -4.81
CA TRP A 273 -13.11 -3.77 -3.47
C TRP A 273 -13.40 -2.28 -3.23
N ALA A 274 -13.96 -1.57 -4.21
CA ALA A 274 -14.28 -0.17 -4.08
C ALA A 274 -15.33 0.11 -2.99
N VAL A 275 -15.08 1.13 -2.17
CA VAL A 275 -16.00 1.61 -1.14
C VAL A 275 -16.25 3.10 -1.26
N ASP A 276 -17.47 3.52 -0.92
CA ASP A 276 -17.82 4.94 -0.82
C ASP A 276 -17.16 5.60 0.41
N LYS A 277 -17.33 6.92 0.54
CA LYS A 277 -16.84 7.71 1.69
C LYS A 277 -17.37 7.27 3.07
N ASN A 278 -18.37 6.38 3.12
CA ASN A 278 -18.94 5.83 4.35
C ASN A 278 -18.51 4.37 4.57
N GLY A 279 -17.61 3.83 3.73
CA GLY A 279 -17.15 2.46 3.75
C GLY A 279 -18.18 1.45 3.24
N ASN A 280 -19.20 1.87 2.49
CA ASN A 280 -20.14 0.94 1.87
C ASN A 280 -19.55 0.42 0.55
N PRO A 281 -19.57 -0.90 0.29
CA PRO A 281 -19.15 -1.45 -0.99
C PRO A 281 -19.91 -0.83 -2.18
N VAL A 282 -19.19 -0.53 -3.24
CA VAL A 282 -19.72 0.03 -4.49
C VAL A 282 -19.28 -0.86 -5.64
N ASN A 283 -20.25 -1.35 -6.42
CA ASN A 283 -19.95 -2.09 -7.63
C ASN A 283 -19.64 -1.10 -8.77
N LEU A 284 -18.35 -0.82 -8.98
CA LEU A 284 -17.90 0.01 -10.09
C LEU A 284 -17.97 -0.76 -11.40
N THR A 285 -18.34 -0.09 -12.49
CA THR A 285 -18.23 -0.71 -13.83
C THR A 285 -16.85 -0.47 -14.46
N HIS A 286 -16.17 0.59 -14.03
CA HIS A 286 -14.84 0.98 -14.49
C HIS A 286 -14.19 1.98 -13.53
N ALA A 287 -12.91 2.28 -13.75
CA ALA A 287 -12.18 3.41 -13.21
C ALA A 287 -11.54 4.21 -14.36
N ASP A 288 -11.81 5.53 -14.40
CA ASP A 288 -11.18 6.46 -15.34
C ASP A 288 -9.78 6.87 -14.86
N PHE A 289 -9.60 6.89 -13.54
CA PHE A 289 -8.37 7.29 -12.87
C PHE A 289 -7.98 6.30 -11.77
N ILE A 290 -6.68 6.16 -11.53
CA ILE A 290 -6.14 5.42 -10.38
C ILE A 290 -5.20 6.35 -9.63
N ARG A 291 -5.46 6.57 -8.34
CA ARG A 291 -4.56 7.31 -7.45
C ARG A 291 -3.93 6.37 -6.46
N ILE A 292 -2.63 6.52 -6.25
CA ILE A 292 -1.87 5.80 -5.22
C ILE A 292 -1.34 6.84 -4.25
N GLN A 293 -1.51 6.58 -2.95
CA GLN A 293 -1.14 7.50 -1.88
C GLN A 293 -0.37 6.78 -0.79
N THR A 294 0.74 7.35 -0.30
CA THR A 294 1.47 6.79 0.85
C THR A 294 0.56 6.68 2.06
N GLY A 295 0.33 5.46 2.55
CA GLY A 295 -0.63 5.17 3.61
C GLY A 295 -0.07 5.27 5.02
N VAL A 296 1.26 5.31 5.19
CA VAL A 296 1.90 5.20 6.50
C VAL A 296 2.55 6.52 6.92
N LEU A 297 2.29 6.94 8.16
CA LEU A 297 3.04 8.01 8.84
C LEU A 297 4.00 7.38 9.86
N GLN A 298 5.21 7.07 9.41
CA GLN A 298 6.24 6.41 10.19
C GLN A 298 7.63 6.92 9.79
N HIS A 299 8.54 6.98 10.75
CA HIS A 299 9.95 7.27 10.55
C HIS A 299 10.79 6.21 11.27
N CYS A 300 11.72 5.60 10.55
CA CYS A 300 12.50 4.43 10.93
C CYS A 300 13.98 4.80 11.14
N GLY A 301 14.20 5.86 11.93
CA GLY A 301 15.55 6.35 12.26
C GLY A 301 16.40 6.61 11.03
N TRP A 302 17.59 6.02 10.97
CA TRP A 302 18.54 6.26 9.87
C TRP A 302 18.04 5.83 8.49
N THR A 303 17.05 4.94 8.39
CA THR A 303 16.45 4.54 7.12
C THR A 303 15.48 5.59 6.57
N GLY A 304 15.07 6.58 7.37
CA GLY A 304 14.19 7.66 6.96
C GLY A 304 12.70 7.39 7.19
N GLU A 305 11.85 8.22 6.58
CA GLU A 305 10.41 8.01 6.52
C GLU A 305 10.04 6.77 5.71
N THR A 306 8.90 6.17 6.02
CA THR A 306 8.26 5.17 5.15
C THR A 306 7.53 5.91 4.02
N SER A 307 7.95 5.67 2.79
CA SER A 307 7.44 6.25 1.55
C SER A 307 7.03 5.16 0.57
N THR A 308 5.83 5.26 0.01
CA THR A 308 5.44 4.34 -1.06
C THR A 308 6.20 4.66 -2.33
N GLU A 309 6.78 3.64 -2.96
CA GLU A 309 7.29 3.71 -4.33
C GLU A 309 6.35 3.03 -5.33
N VAL A 310 6.25 3.62 -6.53
CA VAL A 310 5.47 3.09 -7.64
C VAL A 310 6.37 2.94 -8.86
N SER A 311 6.32 1.78 -9.51
CA SER A 311 7.13 1.49 -10.69
C SER A 311 6.34 1.10 -11.93
N SER A 312 5.08 0.66 -11.77
CA SER A 312 4.24 0.28 -12.90
C SER A 312 2.76 0.25 -12.54
N VAL A 313 1.90 0.50 -13.52
CA VAL A 313 0.45 0.25 -13.47
C VAL A 313 0.06 -0.50 -14.75
N ILE A 314 -0.53 -1.67 -14.60
CA ILE A 314 -0.82 -2.60 -15.70
C ILE A 314 -2.30 -2.97 -15.63
N ASN A 315 -3.01 -2.81 -16.74
CA ASN A 315 -4.35 -3.36 -16.92
C ASN A 315 -4.27 -4.85 -17.24
N LEU A 316 -4.72 -5.68 -16.30
CA LEU A 316 -4.59 -7.13 -16.39
C LEU A 316 -5.43 -7.73 -17.52
N HIS A 317 -6.55 -7.09 -17.88
CA HIS A 317 -7.43 -7.56 -18.97
C HIS A 317 -6.84 -7.35 -20.38
N LEU A 318 -5.70 -6.68 -20.49
CA LEU A 318 -4.92 -6.58 -21.73
C LEU A 318 -3.71 -7.54 -21.76
N VAL A 319 -3.49 -8.29 -20.67
CA VAL A 319 -2.47 -9.33 -20.60
C VAL A 319 -2.99 -10.60 -21.25
N GLU A 320 -2.29 -11.09 -22.28
CA GLU A 320 -2.67 -12.28 -23.03
C GLU A 320 -2.91 -13.49 -22.10
N GLY A 321 -4.08 -14.09 -22.22
CA GLY A 321 -4.47 -15.28 -21.46
C GLY A 321 -4.96 -15.02 -20.03
N TYR A 322 -4.85 -13.79 -19.50
CA TYR A 322 -5.26 -13.49 -18.12
C TYR A 322 -6.74 -13.82 -17.85
N ASP A 323 -7.64 -13.38 -18.74
CA ASP A 323 -9.09 -13.56 -18.56
C ASP A 323 -9.55 -15.04 -18.57
N ALA A 324 -8.70 -15.97 -19.04
CA ALA A 324 -9.02 -17.39 -19.01
C ALA A 324 -8.91 -18.00 -17.60
N ASP A 325 -8.01 -17.48 -16.77
CA ASP A 325 -7.79 -17.89 -15.38
C ASP A 325 -7.39 -16.69 -14.52
N PRO A 326 -8.34 -15.75 -14.26
CA PRO A 326 -8.03 -14.51 -13.59
C PRO A 326 -7.75 -14.73 -12.11
N ILE A 327 -6.98 -13.81 -11.53
CA ILE A 327 -6.66 -13.84 -10.11
C ILE A 327 -7.89 -13.40 -9.32
N ILE A 328 -8.42 -14.29 -8.48
CA ILE A 328 -9.60 -14.01 -7.64
C ILE A 328 -9.17 -13.73 -6.21
N ILE A 329 -9.51 -12.55 -5.71
CA ILE A 329 -9.30 -12.14 -4.32
C ILE A 329 -10.65 -11.83 -3.71
N THR A 330 -11.01 -12.57 -2.66
CA THR A 330 -12.29 -12.37 -1.98
C THR A 330 -12.18 -11.19 -0.99
N PRO A 331 -13.02 -10.14 -1.11
CA PRO A 331 -13.06 -9.03 -0.15
C PRO A 331 -13.19 -9.52 1.28
N ARG A 332 -12.46 -8.89 2.21
CA ARG A 332 -12.72 -9.09 3.64
C ARG A 332 -14.09 -8.47 3.94
N PRO A 333 -15.04 -9.22 4.52
CA PRO A 333 -16.33 -8.65 4.86
C PRO A 333 -16.11 -7.54 5.88
N ARG A 334 -16.85 -6.44 5.74
CA ARG A 334 -16.97 -5.45 6.81
C ARG A 334 -17.32 -6.19 8.09
N PRO A 335 -16.52 -6.12 9.16
CA PRO A 335 -16.83 -6.77 10.41
C PRO A 335 -18.16 -6.22 10.92
N THR A 336 -19.24 -6.95 10.71
CA THR A 336 -20.52 -6.64 11.32
C THR A 336 -20.36 -7.00 12.79
N ALA A 337 -20.53 -6.01 13.68
CA ALA A 337 -20.31 -6.16 15.12
C ALA A 337 -20.80 -7.52 15.65
N ILE A 338 -19.85 -8.30 16.18
CA ILE A 338 -19.98 -9.69 16.64
C ILE A 338 -20.67 -10.56 15.59
N ASP A 339 -19.92 -11.46 14.95
CA ASP A 339 -20.54 -12.64 14.36
C ASP A 339 -21.48 -13.25 15.40
N ALA A 340 -22.79 -13.03 15.23
CA ALA A 340 -23.74 -13.99 15.71
C ALA A 340 -23.30 -15.24 14.99
N ILE A 341 -22.58 -16.11 15.70
CA ILE A 341 -22.08 -17.37 15.21
C ILE A 341 -23.30 -18.06 14.58
N ASN A 342 -23.44 -17.91 13.26
CA ASN A 342 -24.20 -18.80 12.42
C ASN A 342 -23.34 -20.06 12.36
N ALA A 343 -23.16 -20.67 13.53
CA ALA A 343 -22.91 -22.08 13.61
C ALA A 343 -24.08 -22.66 12.83
N SER A 344 -23.78 -23.17 11.64
CA SER A 344 -24.36 -24.44 11.22
C SER A 344 -24.59 -25.24 12.51
N ALA A 345 -25.86 -25.57 12.80
CA ALA A 345 -26.26 -26.07 14.11
C ALA A 345 -25.51 -27.37 14.40
N ALA A 346 -24.31 -27.24 14.96
CA ALA A 346 -23.47 -28.36 15.31
C ALA A 346 -24.31 -29.22 16.24
N LYS A 347 -24.33 -30.53 15.99
CA LYS A 347 -25.18 -31.42 16.75
C LYS A 347 -24.67 -31.49 18.18
N GLU A 348 -25.55 -31.30 19.15
CA GLU A 348 -25.25 -31.54 20.56
C GLU A 348 -24.84 -33.02 20.74
N THR A 349 -23.63 -33.25 21.26
CA THR A 349 -23.11 -34.59 21.55
C THR A 349 -23.28 -34.95 23.02
N ALA A 350 -23.24 -33.96 23.91
CA ALA A 350 -23.48 -34.14 25.34
C ALA A 350 -23.89 -32.83 26.04
N ARG A 351 -24.61 -32.97 27.15
CA ARG A 351 -24.97 -31.87 28.04
C ARG A 351 -24.74 -32.27 29.48
N TYR A 352 -24.31 -31.30 30.29
CA TYR A 352 -23.99 -31.48 31.69
C TYR A 352 -24.64 -30.39 32.55
N ASN A 353 -24.98 -30.71 33.79
CA ASN A 353 -25.28 -29.69 34.80
C ASN A 353 -23.99 -29.10 35.40
N ILE A 354 -24.12 -28.08 36.24
CA ILE A 354 -22.96 -27.43 36.90
C ILE A 354 -22.15 -28.35 37.81
N SER A 355 -22.71 -29.48 38.22
CA SER A 355 -22.05 -30.51 39.02
C SER A 355 -21.29 -31.53 38.16
N GLY A 356 -21.24 -31.33 36.84
CA GLY A 356 -20.55 -32.21 35.89
C GLY A 356 -21.31 -33.50 35.56
N GLN A 357 -22.57 -33.64 35.98
CA GLN A 357 -23.38 -34.82 35.67
C GLN A 357 -24.00 -34.68 34.27
N ARG A 358 -23.90 -35.72 33.45
CA ARG A 358 -24.51 -35.74 32.12
C ARG A 358 -26.04 -35.78 32.24
N ILE A 359 -26.71 -34.91 31.50
CA ILE A 359 -28.18 -34.79 31.46
C ILE A 359 -28.69 -34.97 30.02
N SER A 360 -29.86 -35.58 29.88
CA SER A 360 -30.47 -35.89 28.57
C SER A 360 -31.50 -34.85 28.11
N LYS A 361 -31.86 -33.90 28.97
CA LYS A 361 -32.76 -32.78 28.69
C LYS A 361 -32.25 -31.51 29.38
N PRO A 362 -32.54 -30.31 28.86
CA PRO A 362 -32.20 -29.06 29.54
C PRO A 362 -32.85 -28.97 30.93
N GLN A 363 -32.09 -28.50 31.92
CA GLN A 363 -32.56 -28.22 33.27
C GLN A 363 -32.58 -26.71 33.52
N HIS A 364 -33.48 -26.22 34.36
CA HIS A 364 -33.49 -24.82 34.78
C HIS A 364 -32.12 -24.45 35.40
N GLY A 365 -31.56 -23.30 35.00
CA GLY A 365 -30.23 -22.86 35.37
C GLY A 365 -29.15 -23.14 34.30
N VAL A 366 -27.91 -23.30 34.73
CA VAL A 366 -26.75 -23.41 33.84
C VAL A 366 -26.58 -24.84 33.32
N ASN A 367 -26.50 -24.97 32.01
CA ASN A 367 -26.24 -26.21 31.28
C ASN A 367 -24.94 -26.03 30.48
N ILE A 368 -24.03 -26.99 30.55
CA ILE A 368 -22.80 -27.01 29.74
C ILE A 368 -23.04 -27.98 28.58
N VAL A 369 -22.97 -27.51 27.34
CA VAL A 369 -23.30 -28.26 26.13
C VAL A 369 -22.05 -28.44 25.29
N LYS A 370 -21.76 -29.68 24.90
CA LYS A 370 -20.67 -30.05 23.99
C LYS A 370 -21.25 -30.35 22.61
N TYR A 371 -20.59 -29.85 21.59
CA TYR A 371 -20.97 -29.98 20.19
C TYR A 371 -20.01 -30.88 19.42
N GLU A 372 -20.44 -31.35 18.25
CA GLU A 372 -19.68 -32.24 17.37
C GLU A 372 -18.41 -31.58 16.80
N ASP A 373 -18.43 -30.26 16.62
CA ASP A 373 -17.29 -29.43 16.20
C ASP A 373 -16.21 -29.26 17.30
N GLY A 374 -16.39 -29.92 18.45
CA GLY A 374 -15.49 -29.81 19.60
C GLY A 374 -15.76 -28.60 20.50
N SER A 375 -16.65 -27.69 20.11
CA SER A 375 -17.00 -26.52 20.92
C SER A 375 -17.79 -26.89 22.18
N VAL A 376 -17.60 -26.10 23.23
CA VAL A 376 -18.33 -26.22 24.50
C VAL A 376 -18.98 -24.88 24.81
N ARG A 377 -20.30 -24.87 25.05
CA ARG A 377 -21.07 -23.65 25.33
C ARG A 377 -21.79 -23.74 26.67
N LYS A 378 -21.92 -22.60 27.33
CA LYS A 378 -22.77 -22.42 28.51
C LYS A 378 -24.14 -21.91 28.07
N ILE A 379 -25.20 -22.66 28.34
CA ILE A 379 -26.59 -22.28 28.06
C ILE A 379 -27.33 -22.07 29.38
N ILE A 380 -27.97 -20.92 29.54
CA ILE A 380 -28.82 -20.61 30.70
C ILE A 380 -30.28 -20.84 30.30
N ILE A 381 -30.94 -21.77 30.98
CA ILE A 381 -32.38 -22.03 30.83
C ILE A 381 -33.08 -21.29 31.97
N LYS A 382 -33.94 -20.33 31.61
CA LYS A 382 -34.77 -19.57 32.55
C LYS A 382 -36.07 -20.29 32.87
#